data_AF-A0A101JN35-F1
#
_entry.id   AF-A0A101JN35-F1
#
_cell.length_a   1.000
_cell.length_b   1.000
_cell.length_c   1.000
_cell.angle_alpha   90.00
_cell.angle_beta   90.00
_cell.angle_gamma   90.00
#
_symmetry.space_group_name_H-M   'P 1'
#
loop_
_entity.id
_entity.type
_entity.pdbx_description
1 polymer ?
#
loop_
_entity_poly.entity_id
_entity_poly.type
_entity_poly.pdbx_seq_one_letter_code
_entity_poly.pdbx_strand_id
1 'polypeptide(L)'
;MDAYRKTAPPAPPARPRSRAVTVAAITVFGAAALTAAILARFDRAAPPTTLVPLLPAAQPTVGFGPSPESWPLGTGPQAELEFTHRDDLAALDLLGQYAAELAAPPAGRTDPAAVLAEHQRLRRDLASDDHQVVLLRSTDLNHPVSEPGSWLTVALGDFPDQDAVTGWCHTISAAHCVPRRLDPPR
;
A
#
# COMPACT_ATOMS: atom_id res chain seq x y z
N MET A 1 31.71 -16.25 80.78
CA MET A 1 31.02 -17.07 79.78
C MET A 1 30.12 -16.16 78.96
N ASP A 2 30.68 -15.75 77.83
CA ASP A 2 30.09 -15.53 76.50
C ASP A 2 28.62 -15.04 76.45
N ALA A 3 28.34 -13.77 76.13
CA ALA A 3 28.48 -13.14 74.82
C ALA A 3 27.60 -13.79 73.73
N TYR A 4 26.33 -13.37 73.65
CA TYR A 4 25.57 -13.35 72.38
C TYR A 4 24.57 -12.19 72.41
N ARG A 5 25.08 -10.98 72.13
CA ARG A 5 24.22 -9.82 71.85
C ARG A 5 23.87 -9.86 70.37
N LYS A 6 22.61 -10.18 70.06
CA LYS A 6 22.03 -10.20 68.72
C LYS A 6 22.01 -8.77 68.16
N THR A 7 23.02 -8.41 67.37
CA THR A 7 23.06 -7.16 66.60
C THR A 7 22.18 -7.30 65.35
N ALA A 8 21.16 -6.46 65.25
CA ALA A 8 20.35 -6.33 64.05
C ALA A 8 21.17 -5.73 62.89
N PRO A 9 20.90 -6.11 61.62
CA PRO A 9 21.60 -5.55 60.48
C PRO A 9 21.26 -4.05 60.31
N PRO A 10 22.22 -3.23 59.83
CA PRO A 10 22.00 -1.81 59.58
C PRO A 10 20.98 -1.58 58.46
N ALA A 11 20.12 -0.57 58.65
CA ALA A 11 19.17 -0.13 57.64
C ALA A 11 19.90 0.35 56.37
N PRO A 12 19.36 0.07 55.17
CA PRO A 12 19.95 0.53 53.92
C PRO A 12 19.90 2.06 53.81
N PRO A 13 20.91 2.69 53.16
CA PRO A 13 20.95 4.13 52.99
C PRO A 13 19.77 4.60 52.12
N ALA A 14 19.11 5.67 52.57
CA ALA A 14 18.08 6.36 51.82
C ALA A 14 18.65 6.87 50.49
N ARG A 15 18.11 6.41 49.36
CA ARG A 15 18.50 6.90 48.03
C ARG A 15 18.19 8.40 47.91
N PRO A 16 19.14 9.23 47.44
CA PRO A 16 18.87 10.63 47.14
C PRO A 16 17.84 10.72 46.00
N ARG A 17 16.72 11.40 46.24
CA ARG A 17 15.76 11.78 45.21
C ARG A 17 16.43 12.76 44.26
N SER A 18 16.89 12.26 43.13
CA SER A 18 17.49 13.02 42.04
C SER A 18 16.43 13.90 41.38
N ARG A 19 16.51 15.21 41.63
CA ARG A 19 15.74 16.28 40.97
C ARG A 19 15.92 16.32 39.44
N ALA A 20 16.83 15.51 38.88
CA ALA A 20 17.12 15.43 37.46
C ALA A 20 16.03 14.71 36.63
N VAL A 21 15.21 13.86 37.25
CA VAL A 21 14.17 13.10 36.50
C VAL A 21 12.99 13.99 36.09
N THR A 22 12.75 15.09 36.79
CA THR A 22 11.57 15.94 36.57
C THR A 22 11.70 16.86 35.36
N VAL A 23 12.93 17.24 34.97
CA VAL A 23 13.15 18.18 33.85
C VAL A 23 12.98 17.49 32.50
N ALA A 24 13.38 16.22 32.37
CA ALA A 24 13.25 15.47 31.11
C ALA A 24 11.81 15.11 30.76
N ALA A 25 10.92 14.95 31.75
CA ALA A 25 9.51 14.65 31.50
C ALA A 25 8.74 15.87 30.95
N ILE A 26 9.09 17.09 31.38
CA ILE A 26 8.36 18.31 30.99
C ILE A 26 8.63 18.67 29.52
N THR A 27 9.86 18.44 29.02
CA THR A 27 10.22 18.73 27.63
C THR A 27 9.54 17.80 26.63
N VAL A 28 9.33 16.52 26.98
CA VAL A 28 8.66 15.56 26.09
C VAL A 28 7.16 15.83 25.98
N PHE A 29 6.48 16.17 27.08
CA PHE A 29 5.05 16.51 27.05
C PHE A 29 4.75 17.88 26.42
N GLY A 30 5.66 18.86 26.57
CA GLY A 30 5.51 20.18 25.95
C GLY A 30 5.58 20.15 24.42
N ALA A 31 6.44 19.30 23.83
CA ALA A 31 6.57 19.19 22.39
C ALA A 31 5.31 18.60 21.73
N ALA A 32 4.70 17.58 22.32
CA ALA A 32 3.51 16.92 21.77
C ALA A 32 2.26 17.83 21.76
N ALA A 33 2.12 18.69 22.77
CA ALA A 33 1.00 19.63 22.83
C ALA A 33 1.08 20.72 21.75
N LEU A 34 2.31 21.13 21.38
CA LEU A 34 2.53 22.14 20.34
C LEU A 34 2.20 21.60 18.94
N THR A 35 2.56 20.35 18.63
CA THR A 35 2.22 19.70 17.35
C THR A 35 0.72 19.52 17.18
N ALA A 36 0.02 19.11 18.24
CA ALA A 36 -1.44 18.96 18.22
C ALA A 36 -2.16 20.30 18.00
N ALA A 37 -1.67 21.38 18.62
CA ALA A 37 -2.25 22.72 18.45
C ALA A 37 -2.03 23.30 17.04
N ILE A 38 -0.89 22.99 16.40
CA ILE A 38 -0.59 23.42 15.03
C ILE A 38 -1.49 22.66 14.04
N LEU A 39 -1.62 21.33 14.17
CA LEU A 39 -2.50 20.52 13.32
C LEU A 39 -3.98 20.95 13.44
N ALA A 40 -4.46 21.21 14.65
CA ALA A 40 -5.83 21.69 14.89
C ALA A 40 -6.11 23.08 14.29
N ARG A 41 -5.06 23.88 14.02
CA ARG A 41 -5.21 25.22 13.41
C ARG A 41 -5.32 25.15 11.89
N PHE A 42 -4.70 24.15 11.25
CA PHE A 42 -4.90 23.89 9.83
C PHE A 42 -6.30 23.34 9.54
N ASP A 43 -6.85 22.53 10.44
CA ASP A 43 -8.19 21.94 10.28
C ASP A 43 -9.32 22.99 10.35
N ARG A 44 -9.12 24.07 11.13
CA ARG A 44 -10.08 25.18 11.24
C ARG A 44 -10.01 26.21 10.11
N ALA A 45 -9.03 26.12 9.21
CA ALA A 45 -8.92 27.01 8.06
C ALA A 45 -9.64 26.45 6.81
N ALA A 46 -10.24 25.26 6.89
CA ALA A 46 -11.07 24.74 5.82
C ALA A 46 -12.37 25.58 5.71
N PRO A 47 -12.65 26.20 4.56
CA PRO A 47 -13.90 26.92 4.36
C PRO A 47 -15.10 25.97 4.48
N PRO A 48 -16.26 26.44 4.94
CA PRO A 48 -17.45 25.62 5.09
C PRO A 48 -17.83 25.03 3.73
N THR A 49 -17.89 23.70 3.70
CA THR A 49 -18.31 22.89 2.57
C THR A 49 -19.70 23.34 2.11
N THR A 50 -19.75 24.05 0.98
CA THR A 50 -20.96 24.28 0.22
C THR A 50 -21.60 22.93 -0.05
N LEU A 51 -22.89 22.77 0.26
CA LEU A 51 -23.68 21.58 -0.04
C LEU A 51 -23.65 21.32 -1.55
N VAL A 52 -22.77 20.42 -1.98
CA VAL A 52 -22.71 19.91 -3.35
C VAL A 52 -23.90 18.95 -3.53
N PRO A 53 -24.76 19.14 -4.54
CA PRO A 53 -25.82 18.18 -4.84
C PRO A 53 -25.20 16.81 -5.09
N LEU A 54 -25.86 15.71 -4.65
CA LEU A 54 -25.42 14.35 -4.92
C LEU A 54 -25.12 14.16 -6.42
N LEU A 55 -23.85 14.29 -6.77
CA LEU A 55 -23.30 13.86 -8.05
C LEU A 55 -23.30 12.33 -8.03
N PRO A 56 -23.63 11.66 -9.15
CA PRO A 56 -23.48 10.23 -9.27
C PRO A 56 -22.02 9.85 -8.98
N ALA A 57 -21.81 8.63 -8.46
CA ALA A 57 -20.51 8.10 -8.05
C ALA A 57 -19.39 8.54 -9.01
N ALA A 58 -18.33 9.11 -8.43
CA ALA A 58 -17.18 9.62 -9.15
C ALA A 58 -16.70 8.56 -10.17
N GLN A 59 -16.74 8.92 -11.45
CA GLN A 59 -16.10 8.14 -12.50
C GLN A 59 -14.61 8.05 -12.15
N PRO A 60 -14.03 6.84 -12.03
CA PRO A 60 -12.59 6.72 -11.82
C PRO A 60 -11.90 7.30 -13.06
N THR A 61 -11.22 8.43 -12.87
CA THR A 61 -10.37 9.00 -13.91
C THR A 61 -9.08 8.19 -13.92
N VAL A 62 -9.04 7.13 -14.73
CA VAL A 62 -7.81 6.38 -14.98
C VAL A 62 -7.74 6.12 -16.48
N GLY A 63 -6.69 6.62 -17.10
CA GLY A 63 -6.45 6.54 -18.53
C GLY A 63 -5.27 7.44 -18.85
N PHE A 64 -4.07 6.89 -18.85
CA PHE A 64 -2.85 7.59 -19.22
C PHE A 64 -2.80 7.73 -20.75
N GLY A 65 -3.55 8.67 -21.30
CA GLY A 65 -3.56 9.00 -22.74
C GLY A 65 -4.96 9.23 -23.29
N PRO A 66 -5.09 9.73 -24.54
CA PRO A 66 -6.36 9.82 -25.24
C PRO A 66 -6.82 8.42 -25.63
N SER A 67 -7.35 7.66 -24.67
CA SER A 67 -7.96 6.35 -24.91
C SER A 67 -9.23 6.59 -25.75
N PRO A 68 -9.31 6.10 -27.01
CA PRO A 68 -10.42 6.38 -27.90
C PRO A 68 -11.69 5.59 -27.56
N GLU A 69 -11.64 4.71 -26.55
CA GLU A 69 -12.76 3.83 -26.21
C GLU A 69 -13.62 4.42 -25.08
N SER A 70 -14.87 4.73 -25.40
CA SER A 70 -15.85 5.19 -24.42
C SER A 70 -16.08 4.13 -23.34
N TRP A 71 -16.04 4.56 -22.07
CA TRP A 71 -16.33 3.70 -20.94
C TRP A 71 -17.67 2.95 -21.12
N PRO A 72 -17.72 1.63 -20.88
CA PRO A 72 -18.95 0.89 -21.04
C PRO A 72 -19.94 1.26 -19.92
N LEU A 73 -21.01 1.97 -20.29
CA LEU A 73 -22.06 2.36 -19.35
C LEU A 73 -22.95 1.16 -18.99
N GLY A 74 -23.08 0.86 -17.69
CA GLY A 74 -24.03 -0.14 -17.19
C GLY A 74 -23.58 -1.60 -17.35
N THR A 75 -22.29 -1.84 -17.61
CA THR A 75 -21.76 -3.19 -17.71
C THR A 75 -21.19 -3.66 -16.38
N GLY A 76 -21.49 -4.90 -15.98
CA GLY A 76 -21.05 -5.45 -14.69
C GLY A 76 -19.51 -5.57 -14.56
N PRO A 77 -19.02 -5.99 -13.37
CA PRO A 77 -17.58 -5.95 -13.03
C PRO A 77 -16.66 -6.68 -14.01
N GLN A 78 -17.14 -7.73 -14.69
CA GLN A 78 -16.36 -8.41 -15.72
C GLN A 78 -15.99 -7.47 -16.88
N ALA A 79 -16.95 -6.70 -17.40
CA ALA A 79 -16.70 -5.82 -18.53
C ALA A 79 -15.75 -4.68 -18.17
N GLU A 80 -15.81 -4.21 -16.91
CA GLU A 80 -14.89 -3.22 -16.39
C GLU A 80 -13.46 -3.77 -16.27
N LEU A 81 -13.28 -5.04 -15.87
CA LEU A 81 -11.97 -5.70 -15.92
C LEU A 81 -11.44 -5.81 -17.34
N GLU A 82 -12.25 -6.24 -18.32
CA GLU A 82 -11.80 -6.33 -19.72
C GLU A 82 -11.43 -4.97 -20.30
N PHE A 83 -12.18 -3.92 -19.96
CA PHE A 83 -11.87 -2.56 -20.39
C PHE A 83 -10.54 -2.11 -19.78
N THR A 84 -10.40 -2.23 -18.46
CA THR A 84 -9.19 -1.84 -17.72
C THR A 84 -7.98 -2.61 -18.23
N HIS A 85 -8.13 -3.91 -18.46
CA HIS A 85 -7.10 -4.77 -19.03
C HIS A 85 -6.63 -4.31 -20.40
N ARG A 86 -7.56 -3.99 -21.32
CA ARG A 86 -7.18 -3.52 -22.66
C ARG A 86 -6.50 -2.15 -22.63
N ASP A 87 -6.99 -1.23 -21.79
CA ASP A 87 -6.40 0.09 -21.62
C ASP A 87 -4.99 0.00 -21.04
N ASP A 88 -4.83 -0.79 -19.96
CA ASP A 88 -3.53 -1.02 -19.34
C ASP A 88 -2.59 -1.73 -20.34
N LEU A 89 -3.02 -2.81 -21.00
CA LEU A 89 -2.19 -3.55 -21.96
C LEU A 89 -1.72 -2.67 -23.13
N ALA A 90 -2.56 -1.75 -23.61
CA ALA A 90 -2.22 -0.84 -24.69
C ALA A 90 -1.14 0.19 -24.30
N ALA A 91 -0.97 0.45 -23.00
CA ALA A 91 0.02 1.38 -22.48
C ALA A 91 1.41 0.75 -22.26
N LEU A 92 1.58 -0.56 -22.47
CA LEU A 92 2.77 -1.31 -22.04
C LEU A 92 3.65 -1.82 -23.18
N ASP A 93 4.95 -1.84 -22.91
CA ASP A 93 5.93 -2.66 -23.64
C ASP A 93 6.34 -3.83 -22.73
N LEU A 94 5.78 -5.01 -22.96
CA LEU A 94 5.91 -6.18 -22.08
C LEU A 94 7.21 -6.98 -22.26
N LEU A 95 8.20 -6.47 -23.00
CA LEU A 95 9.35 -7.27 -23.41
C LEU A 95 10.46 -7.35 -22.35
N GLY A 96 10.48 -8.45 -21.59
CA GLY A 96 11.60 -8.90 -20.77
C GLY A 96 11.84 -8.09 -19.50
N GLN A 97 10.97 -7.12 -19.20
CA GLN A 97 11.04 -6.26 -18.02
C GLN A 97 10.71 -7.04 -16.74
N TYR A 98 11.38 -6.70 -15.64
CA TYR A 98 10.98 -7.21 -14.33
C TYR A 98 9.85 -6.36 -13.74
N ALA A 99 8.95 -7.02 -13.02
CA ALA A 99 7.79 -6.40 -12.41
C ALA A 99 7.40 -7.12 -11.12
N ALA A 100 6.63 -6.46 -10.26
CA ALA A 100 6.10 -7.06 -9.05
C ALA A 100 4.65 -7.53 -9.26
N GLU A 101 4.40 -8.83 -9.15
CA GLU A 101 3.05 -9.36 -9.05
C GLU A 101 2.50 -9.07 -7.66
N LEU A 102 1.54 -8.14 -7.58
CA LEU A 102 0.95 -7.63 -6.33
C LEU A 102 -0.28 -8.42 -5.89
N ALA A 103 -1.00 -8.98 -6.86
CA ALA A 103 -2.10 -9.88 -6.60
C ALA A 103 -2.26 -10.84 -7.76
N ALA A 104 -2.25 -12.13 -7.44
CA ALA A 104 -2.83 -13.18 -8.26
C ALA A 104 -3.94 -13.84 -7.43
N PRO A 105 -5.13 -14.07 -8.00
CA PRO A 105 -6.12 -14.89 -7.35
C PRO A 105 -5.49 -16.23 -6.96
N PRO A 106 -5.67 -16.71 -5.71
CA PRO A 106 -5.54 -18.14 -5.49
C PRO A 106 -6.57 -18.86 -6.35
N ALA A 107 -6.23 -20.06 -6.84
CA ALA A 107 -7.11 -20.97 -7.57
C ALA A 107 -8.51 -21.05 -6.91
N GLY A 108 -9.48 -20.30 -7.45
CA GLY A 108 -10.84 -20.19 -6.92
C GLY A 108 -11.35 -18.79 -6.50
N ARG A 109 -10.54 -17.71 -6.50
CA ARG A 109 -11.09 -16.33 -6.47
C ARG A 109 -11.27 -15.79 -7.89
N THR A 110 -12.30 -16.27 -8.56
CA THR A 110 -12.66 -15.88 -9.93
C THR A 110 -13.73 -14.79 -9.98
N ASP A 111 -14.20 -14.26 -8.83
CA ASP A 111 -15.21 -13.21 -8.81
C ASP A 111 -14.65 -11.90 -9.40
N PRO A 112 -15.17 -11.44 -10.54
CA PRO A 112 -14.69 -10.23 -11.20
C PRO A 112 -14.79 -8.99 -10.32
N ALA A 113 -15.81 -8.90 -9.44
CA ALA A 113 -15.98 -7.76 -8.54
C ALA A 113 -14.85 -7.66 -7.52
N ALA A 114 -14.44 -8.80 -6.94
CA ALA A 114 -13.37 -8.87 -5.96
C ALA A 114 -12.00 -8.55 -6.58
N VAL A 115 -11.74 -9.06 -7.79
CA VAL A 115 -10.51 -8.77 -8.53
C VAL A 115 -10.41 -7.28 -8.85
N LEU A 116 -11.50 -6.70 -9.36
CA LEU A 116 -11.54 -5.27 -9.71
C LEU A 116 -11.33 -4.39 -8.48
N ALA A 117 -12.03 -4.68 -7.37
CA ALA A 117 -11.89 -3.92 -6.14
C ALA A 117 -10.45 -3.98 -5.58
N GLU A 118 -9.80 -5.14 -5.65
CA GLU A 118 -8.41 -5.30 -5.20
C GLU A 118 -7.43 -4.56 -6.12
N HIS A 119 -7.60 -4.66 -7.44
CA HIS A 119 -6.80 -3.90 -8.40
C HIS A 119 -6.92 -2.39 -8.15
N GLN A 120 -8.14 -1.87 -7.99
CA GLN A 120 -8.38 -0.45 -7.72
C GLN A 120 -7.83 0.00 -6.36
N ARG A 121 -7.80 -0.88 -5.35
CA ARG A 121 -7.14 -0.62 -4.07
C ARG A 121 -5.62 -0.48 -4.27
N LEU A 122 -4.99 -1.50 -4.87
CA LEU A 122 -3.55 -1.51 -5.12
C LEU A 122 -3.10 -0.33 -5.98
N ARG A 123 -3.87 0.02 -7.02
CA ARG A 123 -3.58 1.16 -7.89
C ARG A 123 -3.66 2.48 -7.14
N ARG A 124 -4.63 2.68 -6.24
CA ARG A 124 -4.71 3.89 -5.42
C ARG A 124 -3.59 3.98 -4.38
N ASP A 125 -3.20 2.85 -3.81
CA ASP A 125 -2.21 2.81 -2.72
C ASP A 125 -0.77 2.89 -3.21
N LEU A 126 -0.47 2.32 -4.39
CA LEU A 126 0.91 2.08 -4.86
C LEU A 126 1.27 2.76 -6.19
N ALA A 127 0.29 3.19 -7.00
CA ALA A 127 0.64 3.83 -8.27
C ALA A 127 1.27 5.22 -8.03
N SER A 128 2.32 5.50 -8.79
CA SER A 128 3.09 6.74 -8.76
C SER A 128 3.71 6.99 -10.14
N ASP A 129 4.37 8.13 -10.32
CA ASP A 129 5.09 8.43 -11.56
C ASP A 129 6.22 7.41 -11.84
N ASP A 130 6.80 6.85 -10.77
CA ASP A 130 7.88 5.85 -10.85
C ASP A 130 7.36 4.41 -10.98
N HIS A 131 6.12 4.15 -10.53
CA HIS A 131 5.55 2.80 -10.48
C HIS A 131 4.11 2.78 -10.98
N GLN A 132 3.87 2.13 -12.11
CA GLN A 132 2.53 1.95 -12.65
C GLN A 132 1.93 0.64 -12.16
N VAL A 133 0.68 0.65 -11.71
CA VAL A 133 -0.05 -0.56 -11.34
C VAL A 133 -1.06 -0.89 -12.43
N VAL A 134 -0.91 -2.06 -13.04
CA VAL A 134 -1.65 -2.50 -14.22
C VAL A 134 -2.35 -3.84 -13.99
N LEU A 135 -3.40 -4.08 -14.75
CA LEU A 135 -4.15 -5.32 -14.78
C LEU A 135 -3.78 -6.11 -16.04
N LEU A 136 -3.33 -7.36 -15.86
CA LEU A 136 -2.99 -8.30 -16.93
C LEU A 136 -3.74 -9.61 -16.77
N ARG A 137 -3.69 -10.46 -17.80
CA ARG A 137 -4.05 -11.87 -17.70
C ARG A 137 -2.79 -12.72 -17.67
N SER A 138 -2.87 -13.86 -16.99
CA SER A 138 -1.79 -14.86 -17.03
C SER A 138 -1.51 -15.40 -18.42
N THR A 139 -2.46 -15.30 -19.36
CA THR A 139 -2.26 -15.65 -20.77
C THR A 139 -1.51 -14.60 -21.57
N ASP A 140 -1.36 -13.37 -21.05
CA ASP A 140 -0.58 -12.32 -21.72
C ASP A 140 0.92 -12.49 -21.49
N LEU A 141 1.28 -13.39 -20.56
CA LEU A 141 2.63 -13.64 -20.11
C LEU A 141 2.92 -15.15 -20.16
N ASN A 142 4.19 -15.52 -20.19
CA ASN A 142 4.63 -16.89 -19.96
C ASN A 142 4.59 -17.21 -18.45
N HIS A 143 3.40 -17.13 -17.85
CA HIS A 143 3.21 -17.25 -16.41
C HIS A 143 2.91 -18.70 -15.98
N PRO A 144 3.60 -19.24 -14.95
CA PRO A 144 3.40 -20.62 -14.49
C PRO A 144 2.10 -20.84 -13.66
N VAL A 145 1.01 -20.09 -13.88
CA VAL A 145 -0.22 -20.29 -13.06
C VAL A 145 -0.85 -21.65 -13.40
N SER A 146 -1.41 -22.32 -12.39
CA SER A 146 -2.25 -23.51 -12.55
C SER A 146 -3.54 -23.29 -13.35
N GLU A 147 -3.99 -22.03 -13.48
CA GLU A 147 -5.23 -21.64 -14.17
C GLU A 147 -4.93 -20.57 -15.24
N PRO A 148 -4.89 -20.96 -16.53
CA PRO A 148 -4.75 -20.02 -17.64
C PRO A 148 -5.89 -18.99 -17.66
N GLY A 149 -5.57 -17.73 -17.95
CA GLY A 149 -6.54 -16.63 -18.10
C GLY A 149 -6.96 -15.97 -16.78
N SER A 150 -6.35 -16.38 -15.66
CA SER A 150 -6.46 -15.69 -14.38
C SER A 150 -5.98 -14.23 -14.47
N TRP A 151 -6.67 -13.33 -13.78
CA TRP A 151 -6.30 -11.92 -13.67
C TRP A 151 -5.08 -11.74 -12.78
N LEU A 152 -4.19 -10.82 -13.13
CA LEU A 152 -2.97 -10.49 -12.40
C LEU A 152 -2.92 -8.97 -12.22
N THR A 153 -2.68 -8.50 -11.00
CA THR A 153 -2.29 -7.10 -10.76
C THR A 153 -0.79 -7.01 -10.60
N VAL A 154 -0.15 -6.19 -11.42
CA VAL A 154 1.29 -6.08 -11.52
C VAL A 154 1.71 -4.63 -11.35
N ALA A 155 2.78 -4.38 -10.60
CA ALA A 155 3.46 -3.09 -10.57
C ALA A 155 4.69 -3.11 -11.47
N LEU A 156 4.76 -2.13 -12.35
CA LEU A 156 5.84 -1.87 -13.27
C LEU A 156 6.66 -0.70 -12.75
N GLY A 157 7.95 -0.69 -13.03
CA GLY A 157 8.86 0.37 -12.65
C GLY A 157 10.24 0.15 -13.27
N ASP A 158 11.21 0.96 -12.89
CA ASP A 158 12.61 0.75 -13.26
C ASP A 158 13.22 -0.37 -12.39
N PHE A 159 12.88 -1.61 -12.75
CA PHE A 159 13.39 -2.82 -12.11
C PHE A 159 14.41 -3.49 -13.05
N PRO A 160 15.73 -3.27 -12.84
CA PRO A 160 16.75 -3.88 -13.71
C PRO A 160 16.84 -5.40 -13.55
N ASP A 161 16.46 -5.92 -12.39
CA ASP A 161 16.56 -7.34 -12.05
C ASP A 161 15.54 -7.76 -10.97
N GLN A 162 15.54 -9.05 -10.65
CA GLN A 162 14.67 -9.66 -9.64
C GLN A 162 14.94 -9.13 -8.22
N ASP A 163 16.19 -8.77 -7.90
CA ASP A 163 16.59 -8.32 -6.57
C ASP A 163 16.07 -6.90 -6.32
N ALA A 164 16.06 -6.04 -7.34
CA ALA A 164 15.44 -4.72 -7.29
C ALA A 164 13.93 -4.81 -6.99
N VAL A 165 13.21 -5.72 -7.64
CA VAL A 165 11.79 -5.96 -7.35
C VAL A 165 11.61 -6.47 -5.91
N THR A 166 12.45 -7.40 -5.47
CA THR A 166 12.39 -7.95 -4.10
C THR A 166 12.62 -6.86 -3.06
N GLY A 167 13.62 -6.00 -3.29
CA GLY A 167 13.91 -4.84 -2.46
C GLY A 167 12.72 -3.88 -2.39
N TRP A 168 12.09 -3.58 -3.52
CA TRP A 168 10.89 -2.75 -3.56
C TRP A 168 9.70 -3.40 -2.82
N CYS A 169 9.47 -4.70 -3.02
CA CYS A 169 8.45 -5.48 -2.30
C CYS A 169 8.60 -5.38 -0.77
N HIS A 170 9.82 -5.24 -0.25
CA HIS A 170 10.06 -5.05 1.19
C HIS A 170 9.72 -3.64 1.71
N THR A 171 9.57 -2.65 0.83
CA THR A 171 9.22 -1.29 1.22
C THR A 171 7.70 -1.05 1.26
N ILE A 172 6.94 -1.88 0.55
CA ILE A 172 5.48 -1.77 0.48
C ILE A 172 4.80 -2.74 1.44
N SER A 173 3.60 -2.37 1.91
CA SER A 173 2.76 -3.26 2.72
C SER A 173 1.74 -3.98 1.82
N ALA A 174 2.23 -4.89 0.96
CA ALA A 174 1.38 -5.75 0.14
C ALA A 174 1.30 -7.17 0.74
N ALA A 175 0.12 -7.78 0.74
CA ALA A 175 -0.07 -9.14 1.23
C ALA A 175 0.61 -10.19 0.33
N HIS A 176 0.78 -9.85 -0.95
CA HIS A 176 1.46 -10.64 -1.97
C HIS A 176 2.35 -9.69 -2.77
N CYS A 177 3.61 -10.07 -2.98
CA CYS A 177 4.53 -9.33 -3.83
C CYS A 177 5.60 -10.31 -4.32
N VAL A 178 5.48 -10.75 -5.57
CA VAL A 178 6.38 -11.74 -6.15
C VAL A 178 7.07 -11.14 -7.37
N PRO A 179 8.42 -11.14 -7.42
CA PRO A 179 9.14 -10.74 -8.61
C PRO A 179 8.79 -11.62 -9.82
N ARG A 180 8.49 -10.98 -10.95
CA ARG A 180 8.18 -11.63 -12.21
C ARG A 180 8.93 -10.99 -13.35
N ARG A 181 9.25 -11.82 -14.33
CA ARG A 181 9.69 -11.34 -15.64
C ARG A 181 8.47 -11.34 -16.56
N LEU A 182 8.21 -10.19 -17.17
CA LEU A 182 7.19 -10.05 -18.19
C LEU A 182 7.79 -10.56 -19.49
N ASP A 183 7.37 -11.74 -19.91
CA ASP A 183 7.75 -12.33 -21.18
C ASP A 183 6.45 -12.74 -21.87
N PRO A 184 6.11 -12.22 -23.05
CA PRO A 184 4.90 -12.63 -23.75
C PRO A 184 4.97 -14.12 -24.16
N PRO A 185 3.82 -14.81 -24.30
CA PRO A 185 3.80 -16.17 -24.83
C PRO A 185 4.37 -16.21 -26.26
N ARG A 186 5.07 -17.30 -26.60
CA ARG A 186 5.67 -17.53 -27.93
C ARG A 186 4.68 -18.08 -28.94
#